data_AF-A0A9N9NQU2-F1
#
_entry.id   AF-A0A9N9NQU2-F1
#
_cell.length_a   1.000
_cell.length_b   1.000
_cell.length_c   1.000
_cell.angle_alpha   90.00
_cell.angle_beta   90.00
_cell.angle_gamma   90.00
#
_symmetry.space_group_name_H-M   'P 1'
#
loop_
_entity.id
_entity.type
_entity.pdbx_description
1 polymer ?
#
loop_
_entity_poly.entity_id
_entity_poly.type
_entity_poly.pdbx_seq_one_letter_code
_entity_poly.pdbx_strand_id
1 'polypeptide(L)'
;NFRSPHFQIVMNHLGMKELLTGQDEIDNVAYDPSEKGQWRLRLFLSCQSNDLFNIQDVIEDYNLKYVYSQDEIGYAVVNSNDLLTFWTLWEVTRYCVLSRLRTPFGGPKQTFDAFEKRLNELLADDLLISIKNELDDDNLHYSMINRYQLRDLINLFDRLELQIYNATVGTSLGNIPQAPRAICDDWFSRIRTGIVKGAKIIGDDALAVMHGFRALAQRVASLNQGLITSENIWLTDFQQILSDVVECLQRLHAGDSIIGLLAWSRRICSSDKNQEASLSDHTNDFTAGENIEPVNSTQKHKSISNQANFDWMNGSHLFAESRYELAASEAIDSFDCLLEVDPEMETILPKARFLSSQIIDSYCMMQDLSSLAQWVHAHDESEIIVDHLVKINQDYLTALAKYHDSDYLDAWKLIDNVPPQISQKYLNY
;
A
#
# COMPACT_ATOMS: atom_id res chain seq x y z
N ASN A 1 17.22 13.10 -22.65
CA ASN A 1 17.13 12.36 -23.94
C ASN A 1 16.53 10.95 -23.80
N PHE A 2 15.49 10.75 -22.98
CA PHE A 2 14.88 9.43 -22.76
C PHE A 2 14.08 8.96 -23.99
N ARG A 3 14.26 7.70 -24.42
CA ARG A 3 13.72 7.15 -25.69
C ARG A 3 13.14 5.76 -25.51
N SER A 4 12.47 5.24 -26.55
CA SER A 4 11.87 3.90 -26.55
C SER A 4 12.80 2.77 -26.06
N PRO A 5 14.07 2.64 -26.49
CA PRO A 5 14.95 1.59 -25.97
C PRO A 5 15.20 1.70 -24.45
N HIS A 6 15.32 2.92 -23.92
CA HIS A 6 15.48 3.17 -22.50
C HIS A 6 14.25 2.72 -21.69
N PHE A 7 13.05 2.96 -22.23
CA PHE A 7 11.81 2.42 -21.65
C PHE A 7 11.84 0.90 -21.58
N GLN A 8 12.24 0.22 -22.68
CA GLN A 8 12.30 -1.24 -22.74
C GLN A 8 13.27 -1.83 -21.71
N ILE A 9 14.45 -1.20 -21.51
CA ILE A 9 15.42 -1.59 -20.49
C ILE A 9 14.77 -1.59 -19.09
N VAL A 10 14.09 -0.50 -18.73
CA VAL A 10 13.44 -0.40 -17.40
C VAL A 10 12.34 -1.45 -17.26
N MET A 11 11.51 -1.64 -18.30
CA MET A 11 10.44 -2.65 -18.27
C MET A 11 10.98 -4.06 -18.15
N ASN A 12 12.12 -4.36 -18.78
CA ASN A 12 12.81 -5.65 -18.61
C ASN A 12 13.21 -5.87 -17.15
N HIS A 13 13.81 -4.86 -16.49
CA HIS A 13 14.16 -4.94 -15.07
C HIS A 13 12.95 -5.06 -14.12
N LEU A 14 11.77 -4.58 -14.54
CA LEU A 14 10.49 -4.79 -13.84
C LEU A 14 9.86 -6.17 -14.10
N GLY A 15 10.54 -7.06 -14.83
CA GLY A 15 10.03 -8.39 -15.17
C GLY A 15 8.99 -8.39 -16.28
N MET A 16 8.92 -7.34 -17.11
CA MET A 16 7.91 -7.16 -18.15
C MET A 16 8.43 -7.44 -19.57
N LYS A 17 9.57 -8.12 -19.71
CA LYS A 17 10.24 -8.39 -21.00
C LYS A 17 9.31 -9.04 -22.03
N GLU A 18 8.55 -10.04 -21.59
CA GLU A 18 7.66 -10.83 -22.46
C GLU A 18 6.46 -10.05 -22.98
N LEU A 19 6.16 -8.89 -22.37
CA LEU A 19 5.03 -8.05 -22.75
C LEU A 19 5.41 -7.03 -23.84
N LEU A 20 6.70 -6.81 -24.10
CA LEU A 20 7.20 -5.82 -25.05
C LEU A 20 6.99 -6.26 -26.51
N THR A 21 6.57 -5.33 -27.36
CA THR A 21 6.38 -5.54 -28.80
C THR A 21 7.57 -5.00 -29.60
N GLY A 22 8.13 -5.81 -30.49
CA GLY A 22 9.28 -5.44 -31.33
C GLY A 22 10.60 -5.37 -30.54
N GLN A 23 11.27 -6.51 -30.41
CA GLN A 23 12.58 -6.60 -29.77
C GLN A 23 13.67 -6.21 -30.79
N ASP A 24 14.28 -5.04 -30.61
CA ASP A 24 15.59 -4.75 -31.20
C ASP A 24 16.66 -5.25 -30.22
N GLU A 25 17.35 -6.32 -30.63
CA GLU A 25 18.48 -7.01 -29.98
C GLU A 25 18.27 -7.59 -28.57
N ILE A 26 18.83 -8.79 -28.39
CA ILE A 26 18.72 -9.61 -27.18
C ILE A 26 19.70 -9.06 -26.14
N ASP A 27 19.31 -8.04 -25.40
CA ASP A 27 19.94 -7.77 -24.11
C ASP A 27 19.44 -8.83 -23.13
N ASN A 28 20.20 -9.92 -23.03
CA ASN A 28 20.11 -10.92 -21.97
C ASN A 28 20.62 -10.32 -20.65
N VAL A 29 20.04 -9.21 -20.22
CA VAL A 29 20.29 -8.68 -18.89
C VAL A 29 19.36 -9.45 -17.96
N ALA A 30 19.88 -10.55 -17.43
CA ALA A 30 19.32 -11.13 -16.22
C ALA A 30 19.39 -10.04 -15.13
N TYR A 31 18.31 -9.87 -14.36
CA TYR A 31 18.37 -9.04 -13.17
C TYR A 31 19.43 -9.65 -12.25
N ASP A 32 20.62 -9.06 -12.23
CA ASP A 32 21.68 -9.44 -11.29
C ASP A 32 21.55 -8.53 -10.06
N PRO A 33 21.00 -9.02 -8.93
CA PRO A 33 20.95 -8.24 -7.69
C PRO A 33 22.35 -7.87 -7.16
N SER A 34 23.42 -8.49 -7.66
CA SER A 34 24.80 -8.10 -7.36
C SER A 34 25.26 -6.87 -8.17
N GLU A 35 24.65 -6.59 -9.32
CA GLU A 35 24.82 -5.32 -10.05
C GLU A 35 24.02 -4.21 -9.35
N LYS A 36 24.59 -3.66 -8.27
CA LYS A 36 24.08 -2.55 -7.42
C LYS A 36 23.63 -1.29 -8.19
N GLY A 37 22.56 -1.36 -8.97
CA GLY A 37 22.02 -0.22 -9.73
C GLY A 37 22.89 0.28 -10.89
N GLN A 38 23.94 -0.45 -11.30
CA GLN A 38 24.86 0.01 -12.34
C GLN A 38 24.17 0.27 -13.69
N TRP A 39 23.14 -0.51 -14.02
CA TRP A 39 22.35 -0.30 -15.22
C TRP A 39 21.59 1.03 -15.20
N ARG A 40 21.07 1.46 -14.02
CA ARG A 40 20.40 2.76 -13.85
C ARG A 40 21.39 3.90 -14.03
N LEU A 41 22.62 3.74 -13.53
CA LEU A 41 23.69 4.70 -13.77
C LEU A 41 24.03 4.84 -15.26
N ARG A 42 24.22 3.71 -15.96
CA ARG A 42 24.46 3.71 -17.42
C ARG A 42 23.32 4.40 -18.18
N LEU A 43 22.08 4.11 -17.79
CA LEU A 43 20.87 4.72 -18.35
C LEU A 43 20.78 6.23 -18.08
N PHE A 44 21.11 6.65 -16.86
CA PHE A 44 21.15 8.06 -16.48
C PHE A 44 22.15 8.81 -17.35
N LEU A 45 23.39 8.33 -17.43
CA LEU A 45 24.47 8.96 -18.19
C LEU A 45 24.15 9.00 -19.70
N SER A 46 23.54 7.94 -20.27
CA SER A 46 23.14 7.94 -21.69
C SER A 46 22.04 8.95 -22.02
N CYS A 47 21.27 9.38 -21.02
CA CYS A 47 20.18 10.33 -21.18
C CYS A 47 20.57 11.80 -20.99
N GLN A 48 21.74 12.07 -20.41
CA GLN A 48 22.24 13.44 -20.23
C GLN A 48 22.75 14.00 -21.57
N SER A 49 22.61 15.30 -21.79
CA SER A 49 23.37 16.00 -22.83
C SER A 49 24.79 16.24 -22.33
N ASN A 50 25.77 16.33 -23.24
CA ASN A 50 27.13 16.74 -22.86
C ASN A 50 27.15 18.10 -22.15
N ASP A 51 26.14 18.94 -22.37
CA ASP A 51 26.00 20.27 -21.76
C ASP A 51 25.78 20.23 -20.24
N LEU A 52 25.28 19.13 -19.67
CA LEU A 52 25.25 18.94 -18.21
C LEU A 52 26.66 18.83 -17.60
N PHE A 53 27.68 18.60 -18.43
CA PHE A 53 29.10 18.55 -18.04
C PHE A 53 29.92 19.63 -18.77
N ASN A 54 29.28 20.52 -19.54
CA ASN A 54 29.94 21.56 -20.32
C ASN A 54 29.54 22.94 -19.79
N ILE A 55 30.34 23.41 -18.83
CA ILE A 55 30.22 24.72 -18.19
C ILE A 55 30.56 25.80 -19.24
N GLN A 56 29.55 26.40 -19.87
CA GLN A 56 29.82 27.67 -20.56
C GLN A 56 28.68 28.69 -20.57
N ASP A 57 27.43 28.33 -20.28
CA ASP A 57 26.35 29.32 -20.23
C ASP A 57 25.53 29.21 -18.94
N VAL A 58 26.07 29.76 -17.86
CA VAL A 58 25.26 30.16 -16.70
C VAL A 58 24.47 31.40 -17.15
N ILE A 59 23.24 31.20 -17.58
CA ILE A 59 22.27 32.28 -17.70
C ILE A 59 22.05 32.82 -16.29
N GLU A 60 22.48 34.06 -16.05
CA GLU A 60 22.19 34.84 -14.84
C GLU A 60 20.68 35.14 -14.78
N ASP A 61 19.86 34.14 -14.44
CA ASP A 61 18.47 34.39 -14.07
C ASP A 61 18.42 34.69 -12.57
N TYR A 62 18.57 35.97 -12.25
CA TYR A 62 18.36 36.52 -10.93
C TYR A 62 16.91 36.27 -10.52
N ASN A 63 16.60 35.15 -9.85
CA ASN A 63 15.60 35.06 -8.77
C ASN A 63 15.36 33.64 -8.21
N LEU A 64 16.06 32.60 -8.66
CA LEU A 64 16.04 31.28 -8.00
C LEU A 64 17.48 30.87 -7.67
N LYS A 65 17.92 31.19 -6.44
CA LYS A 65 19.17 30.67 -5.90
C LYS A 65 18.97 29.19 -5.61
N TYR A 66 19.23 28.32 -6.58
CA TYR A 66 19.32 26.89 -6.31
C TYR A 66 20.39 26.69 -5.22
N VAL A 67 20.05 25.95 -4.16
CA VAL A 67 20.96 25.67 -3.03
C VAL A 67 22.15 24.83 -3.47
N TYR A 68 22.04 24.15 -4.61
CA TYR A 68 23.06 23.29 -5.21
C TYR A 68 23.28 23.69 -6.68
N SER A 69 24.54 23.63 -7.12
CA SER A 69 24.91 23.71 -8.53
C SER A 69 24.46 22.47 -9.31
N GLN A 70 24.35 22.57 -10.64
CA GLN A 70 23.99 21.42 -11.48
C GLN A 70 24.99 20.26 -11.34
N ASP A 71 26.28 20.56 -11.17
CA ASP A 71 27.34 19.55 -10.98
C ASP A 71 27.14 18.78 -9.67
N GLU A 72 26.78 19.47 -8.59
CA GLU A 72 26.49 18.85 -7.29
C GLU A 72 25.27 17.94 -7.35
N ILE A 73 24.24 18.33 -8.09
CA ILE A 73 23.04 17.49 -8.32
C ILE A 73 23.41 16.26 -9.15
N GLY A 74 24.16 16.44 -10.24
CA GLY A 74 24.63 15.33 -11.09
C GLY A 74 25.48 14.34 -10.30
N TYR A 75 26.41 14.85 -9.49
CA TYR A 75 27.24 14.03 -8.60
C TYR A 75 26.41 13.28 -7.55
N ALA A 76 25.44 13.94 -6.91
CA ALA A 76 24.57 13.29 -5.93
C ALA A 76 23.77 12.14 -6.57
N VAL A 77 23.19 12.37 -7.75
CA VAL A 77 22.41 11.35 -8.47
C VAL A 77 23.29 10.16 -8.85
N VAL A 78 24.45 10.38 -9.45
CA VAL A 78 25.36 9.30 -9.89
C VAL A 78 25.81 8.39 -8.74
N ASN A 79 25.89 8.92 -7.52
CA ASN A 79 26.35 8.18 -6.34
C ASN A 79 25.21 7.62 -5.47
N SER A 80 23.95 7.71 -5.89
CA SER A 80 22.80 7.21 -5.11
C SER A 80 21.86 6.35 -5.96
N ASN A 81 21.73 5.08 -5.60
CA ASN A 81 20.79 4.16 -6.26
C ASN A 81 19.33 4.61 -6.07
N ASP A 82 18.99 5.25 -4.95
CA ASP A 82 17.64 5.74 -4.69
C ASP A 82 17.31 6.93 -5.60
N LEU A 83 18.25 7.86 -5.77
CA LEU A 83 18.09 8.98 -6.70
C LEU A 83 18.05 8.51 -8.15
N LEU A 84 18.88 7.53 -8.52
CA LEU A 84 18.84 6.91 -9.84
C LEU A 84 17.50 6.18 -10.08
N THR A 85 16.98 5.49 -9.07
CA THR A 85 15.68 4.82 -9.14
C THR A 85 14.56 5.85 -9.31
N PHE A 86 14.54 6.88 -8.46
CA PHE A 86 13.59 7.98 -8.57
C PHE A 86 13.62 8.62 -9.96
N TRP A 87 14.79 9.01 -10.44
CA TRP A 87 14.97 9.61 -11.76
C TRP A 87 14.48 8.68 -12.89
N THR A 88 14.80 7.39 -12.80
CA THR A 88 14.42 6.39 -13.80
C THR A 88 12.90 6.27 -13.89
N LEU A 89 12.23 6.10 -12.75
CA LEU A 89 10.76 5.99 -12.71
C LEU A 89 10.09 7.31 -13.14
N TRP A 90 10.68 8.45 -12.80
CA TRP A 90 10.22 9.76 -13.25
C TRP A 90 10.29 9.93 -14.77
N GLU A 91 11.40 9.56 -15.40
CA GLU A 91 11.54 9.65 -16.87
C GLU A 91 10.67 8.63 -17.61
N VAL A 92 10.48 7.43 -17.05
CA VAL A 92 9.55 6.42 -17.62
C VAL A 92 8.12 6.95 -17.62
N THR A 93 7.65 7.51 -16.51
CA THR A 93 6.31 8.08 -16.41
C THR A 93 6.15 9.30 -17.32
N ARG A 94 7.18 10.14 -17.43
CA ARG A 94 7.22 11.25 -18.39
C ARG A 94 7.14 10.78 -19.83
N TYR A 95 7.86 9.72 -20.18
CA TYR A 95 7.78 9.09 -21.49
C TYR A 95 6.37 8.57 -21.79
N CYS A 96 5.72 7.90 -20.83
CA CYS A 96 4.33 7.45 -20.94
C CYS A 96 3.38 8.61 -21.25
N VAL A 97 3.46 9.71 -20.51
CA VAL A 97 2.58 10.89 -20.68
C VAL A 97 2.85 11.58 -22.02
N LEU A 98 4.11 11.87 -22.35
CA LEU A 98 4.49 12.56 -23.60
C LEU A 98 4.16 11.73 -24.84
N SER A 99 4.27 10.41 -24.75
CA SER A 99 3.91 9.48 -25.83
C SER A 99 2.41 9.17 -25.86
N ARG A 100 1.59 9.84 -25.04
CA ARG A 100 0.14 9.60 -24.92
C ARG A 100 -0.19 8.11 -24.69
N LEU A 101 0.60 7.46 -23.83
CA LEU A 101 0.54 6.04 -23.49
C LEU A 101 0.73 5.08 -24.68
N ARG A 102 1.28 5.57 -25.80
CA ARG A 102 1.78 4.70 -26.88
C ARG A 102 3.21 4.32 -26.53
N THR A 103 3.37 3.13 -25.98
CA THR A 103 4.65 2.62 -25.49
C THR A 103 5.08 1.41 -26.32
N PRO A 104 6.28 0.86 -26.08
CA PRO A 104 6.67 -0.45 -26.59
C PRO A 104 5.74 -1.62 -26.23
N PHE A 105 4.78 -1.47 -25.29
CA PHE A 105 3.71 -2.45 -25.09
C PHE A 105 2.58 -2.33 -26.13
N GLY A 106 2.53 -1.22 -26.87
CA GLY A 106 1.51 -0.90 -27.85
C GLY A 106 0.75 0.39 -27.52
N GLY A 107 -0.55 0.42 -27.81
CA GLY A 107 -1.42 1.56 -27.53
C GLY A 107 -1.74 1.75 -26.03
N PRO A 108 -2.55 2.78 -25.68
CA PRO A 108 -2.85 3.11 -24.29
C PRO A 108 -3.43 1.96 -23.48
N LYS A 109 -4.43 1.25 -24.05
CA LYS A 109 -5.04 0.10 -23.40
C LYS A 109 -4.03 -1.03 -23.17
N GLN A 110 -3.20 -1.34 -24.15
CA GLN A 110 -2.18 -2.40 -24.05
C GLN A 110 -1.12 -2.07 -22.99
N THR A 111 -0.73 -0.79 -22.88
CA THR A 111 0.17 -0.31 -21.83
C THR A 111 -0.42 -0.52 -20.44
N PHE A 112 -1.68 -0.12 -20.24
CA PHE A 112 -2.38 -0.31 -18.97
C PHE A 112 -2.61 -1.79 -18.64
N ASP A 113 -3.02 -2.60 -19.61
CA ASP A 113 -3.20 -4.04 -19.43
C ASP A 113 -1.87 -4.73 -19.06
N ALA A 114 -0.74 -4.30 -19.63
CA ALA A 114 0.58 -4.81 -19.27
C ALA A 114 0.96 -4.48 -17.81
N PHE A 115 0.78 -3.23 -17.40
CA PHE A 115 1.04 -2.79 -16.02
C PHE A 115 0.17 -3.52 -14.99
N GLU A 116 -1.12 -3.63 -15.26
CA GLU A 116 -2.05 -4.32 -14.38
C GLU A 116 -1.78 -5.81 -14.30
N LYS A 117 -1.45 -6.46 -15.43
CA LYS A 117 -1.00 -7.85 -15.45
C LYS A 117 0.22 -8.04 -14.54
N ARG A 118 1.23 -7.18 -14.65
CA ARG A 118 2.44 -7.30 -13.82
C ARG A 118 2.15 -7.10 -12.33
N LEU A 119 1.31 -6.13 -11.98
CA LEU A 119 0.88 -5.93 -10.60
C LEU A 119 0.19 -7.20 -10.05
N ASN A 120 -0.74 -7.76 -10.81
CA ASN A 120 -1.48 -8.96 -10.38
C ASN A 120 -0.58 -10.20 -10.23
N GLU A 121 0.40 -10.38 -11.11
CA GLU A 121 1.42 -11.45 -10.99
C GLU A 121 2.21 -11.31 -9.68
N LEU A 122 2.75 -10.12 -9.42
CA LEU A 122 3.55 -9.87 -8.21
C LEU A 122 2.74 -10.05 -6.91
N LEU A 123 1.45 -9.68 -6.93
CA LEU A 123 0.54 -9.85 -5.79
C LEU A 123 0.09 -11.31 -5.59
N ALA A 124 0.07 -12.12 -6.66
CA ALA A 124 -0.27 -13.53 -6.60
C ALA A 124 0.91 -14.38 -6.09
N ASP A 125 2.13 -14.02 -6.50
CA ASP A 125 3.35 -14.72 -6.07
C ASP A 125 3.59 -14.61 -4.56
N ASP A 126 3.37 -13.42 -3.95
CA ASP A 126 3.46 -13.25 -2.49
C ASP A 126 2.45 -14.13 -1.74
N LEU A 127 1.23 -14.27 -2.29
CA LEU A 127 0.21 -15.15 -1.75
C LEU A 127 0.63 -16.64 -1.83
N LEU A 128 1.25 -17.06 -2.94
CA LEU A 128 1.70 -18.44 -3.13
C LEU A 128 2.88 -18.81 -2.23
N ILE A 129 3.84 -17.91 -2.06
CA ILE A 129 4.96 -18.09 -1.11
C ILE A 129 4.42 -18.23 0.31
N SER A 130 3.42 -17.42 0.68
CA SER A 130 2.76 -17.50 1.98
C SER A 130 2.02 -18.82 2.23
N ILE A 131 1.61 -19.56 1.18
CA ILE A 131 0.81 -20.78 1.29
C ILE A 131 1.68 -22.04 1.20
N LYS A 132 2.70 -22.04 0.34
CA LYS A 132 3.40 -23.29 -0.02
C LYS A 132 4.60 -23.63 0.87
N ASN A 133 5.18 -22.70 1.62
CA ASN A 133 6.33 -22.94 2.53
C ASN A 133 7.49 -23.77 1.93
N GLU A 134 7.60 -23.87 0.60
CA GLU A 134 8.67 -24.59 -0.10
C GLU A 134 9.83 -23.62 -0.34
N LEU A 135 10.67 -23.46 0.68
CA LEU A 135 11.78 -22.51 0.70
C LEU A 135 13.09 -23.22 0.30
N ASP A 136 13.36 -23.27 -1.00
CA ASP A 136 14.73 -23.43 -1.50
C ASP A 136 15.37 -22.04 -1.67
N ASP A 137 16.70 -21.96 -1.67
CA ASP A 137 17.46 -20.69 -1.76
C ASP A 137 17.10 -19.90 -3.04
N ASP A 138 16.82 -20.62 -4.13
CA ASP A 138 16.33 -20.05 -5.39
C ASP A 138 14.96 -19.37 -5.26
N ASN A 139 14.04 -19.93 -4.46
CA ASN A 139 12.71 -19.36 -4.23
C ASN A 139 12.79 -18.10 -3.36
N LEU A 140 13.71 -18.06 -2.39
CA LEU A 140 13.97 -16.88 -1.58
C LEU A 140 14.52 -15.73 -2.43
N HIS A 141 15.51 -16.02 -3.25
CA HIS A 141 16.09 -15.05 -4.17
C HIS A 141 15.03 -14.44 -5.09
N TYR A 142 14.18 -15.28 -5.68
CA TYR A 142 13.09 -14.85 -6.55
C TYR A 142 12.07 -13.96 -5.81
N SER A 143 11.74 -14.30 -4.57
CA SER A 143 10.85 -13.49 -3.72
C SER A 143 11.39 -12.08 -3.48
N MET A 144 12.68 -11.94 -3.18
CA MET A 144 13.31 -10.63 -2.97
C MET A 144 13.28 -9.78 -4.25
N ILE A 145 13.58 -10.38 -5.40
CA ILE A 145 13.50 -9.71 -6.71
C ILE A 145 12.08 -9.21 -6.96
N ASN A 146 11.07 -10.06 -6.77
CA ASN A 146 9.68 -9.69 -6.93
C ASN A 146 9.26 -8.53 -6.01
N ARG A 147 9.73 -8.50 -4.76
CA ARG A 147 9.47 -7.37 -3.84
C ARG A 147 10.08 -6.06 -4.32
N TYR A 148 11.32 -6.08 -4.82
CA TYR A 148 11.93 -4.87 -5.39
C TYR A 148 11.20 -4.39 -6.65
N GLN A 149 10.78 -5.31 -7.52
CA GLN A 149 10.01 -4.98 -8.71
C GLN A 149 8.63 -4.43 -8.35
N LEU A 150 7.97 -4.99 -7.33
CA LEU A 150 6.70 -4.48 -6.81
C LEU A 150 6.86 -3.06 -6.29
N ARG A 151 7.90 -2.79 -5.49
CA ARG A 151 8.21 -1.44 -5.00
C ARG A 151 8.39 -0.45 -6.14
N ASP A 152 9.21 -0.77 -7.13
CA ASP A 152 9.49 0.12 -8.25
C ASP A 152 8.23 0.32 -9.13
N LEU A 153 7.43 -0.72 -9.34
CA LEU A 153 6.19 -0.67 -10.11
C LEU A 153 5.13 0.20 -9.43
N ILE A 154 4.95 0.08 -8.11
CA ILE A 154 3.98 0.90 -7.38
C ILE A 154 4.42 2.37 -7.36
N ASN A 155 5.72 2.63 -7.16
CA ASN A 155 6.26 3.99 -7.28
C ASN A 155 6.07 4.55 -8.69
N LEU A 156 6.22 3.73 -9.73
CA LEU A 156 5.89 4.12 -11.10
C LEU A 156 4.43 4.53 -11.24
N PHE A 157 3.49 3.81 -10.63
CA PHE A 157 2.06 4.17 -10.67
C PHE A 157 1.75 5.47 -9.95
N ASP A 158 2.33 5.72 -8.77
CA ASP A 158 2.15 7.00 -8.06
C ASP A 158 2.64 8.19 -8.90
N ARG A 159 3.84 8.07 -9.48
CA ARG A 159 4.39 9.13 -10.35
C ARG A 159 3.61 9.27 -11.66
N LEU A 160 3.08 8.17 -12.20
CA LEU A 160 2.22 8.21 -13.39
C LEU A 160 0.91 8.94 -13.11
N GLU A 161 0.24 8.65 -11.98
CA GLU A 161 -0.99 9.32 -11.56
C GLU A 161 -0.73 10.83 -11.41
N LEU A 162 0.36 11.21 -10.76
CA LEU A 162 0.77 12.61 -10.59
C LEU A 162 1.03 13.32 -11.93
N GLN A 163 1.80 12.70 -12.84
CA GLN A 163 2.11 13.35 -14.12
C GLN A 163 0.91 13.41 -15.06
N ILE A 164 0.00 12.43 -15.03
CA ILE A 164 -1.29 12.51 -15.73
C ILE A 164 -2.15 13.62 -15.14
N TYR A 165 -2.22 13.73 -13.81
CA TYR A 165 -2.93 14.83 -13.16
C TYR A 165 -2.38 16.19 -13.60
N ASN A 166 -1.07 16.37 -13.55
CA ASN A 166 -0.40 17.59 -14.00
C ASN A 166 -0.65 17.91 -15.49
N ALA A 167 -0.75 16.89 -16.34
CA ALA A 167 -1.06 17.04 -17.76
C ALA A 167 -2.55 17.37 -18.03
N THR A 168 -3.45 16.96 -17.15
CA THR A 168 -4.90 17.11 -17.35
C THR A 168 -5.48 18.34 -16.66
N VAL A 169 -5.02 18.63 -15.44
CA VAL A 169 -5.51 19.74 -14.60
C VAL A 169 -4.55 20.93 -14.66
N GLY A 170 -3.26 20.70 -14.96
CA GLY A 170 -2.22 21.71 -14.91
C GLY A 170 -1.52 21.73 -13.54
N THR A 171 -0.46 22.52 -13.45
CA THR A 171 0.21 22.84 -12.19
C THR A 171 0.20 24.36 -11.99
N SER A 172 0.37 24.83 -10.76
CA SER A 172 0.56 26.27 -10.50
C SER A 172 1.76 26.87 -11.25
N LEU A 173 2.63 26.02 -11.79
CA LEU A 173 3.84 26.36 -12.54
C LEU A 173 3.67 26.32 -14.07
N GLY A 174 2.47 26.02 -14.59
CA GLY A 174 2.14 26.14 -16.02
C GLY A 174 1.29 25.02 -16.63
N ASN A 175 0.87 25.24 -17.89
CA ASN A 175 0.01 24.34 -18.66
C ASN A 175 0.85 23.27 -19.41
N ILE A 176 0.59 22.00 -19.11
CA ILE A 176 1.14 20.82 -19.79
C ILE A 176 0.11 20.31 -20.82
N PRO A 177 0.50 19.60 -21.91
CA PRO A 177 -0.44 19.14 -22.94
C PRO A 177 -1.58 18.28 -22.38
N GLN A 178 -2.82 18.62 -22.74
CA GLN A 178 -4.02 17.94 -22.26
C GLN A 178 -4.07 16.46 -22.67
N ALA A 179 -4.09 15.57 -21.68
CA ALA A 179 -4.36 14.15 -21.84
C ALA A 179 -5.86 13.83 -21.61
N PRO A 180 -6.39 12.71 -22.13
CA PRO A 180 -7.77 12.29 -21.84
C PRO A 180 -7.90 11.79 -20.39
N ARG A 181 -8.66 12.52 -19.56
CA ARG A 181 -8.81 12.32 -18.10
C ARG A 181 -9.60 11.06 -17.72
N ALA A 182 -10.77 10.84 -18.32
CA ALA A 182 -11.72 9.83 -17.86
C ALA A 182 -11.23 8.37 -17.96
N ILE A 183 -10.41 8.04 -18.97
CA ILE A 183 -9.90 6.66 -19.17
C ILE A 183 -8.84 6.32 -18.12
N CYS A 184 -8.03 7.30 -17.71
CA CYS A 184 -7.00 7.09 -16.71
C CYS A 184 -7.60 6.94 -15.30
N ASP A 185 -8.61 7.74 -14.97
CA ASP A 185 -9.29 7.70 -13.67
C ASP A 185 -9.95 6.33 -13.41
N ASP A 186 -10.61 5.77 -14.42
CA ASP A 186 -11.21 4.44 -14.37
C ASP A 186 -10.16 3.34 -14.14
N TRP A 187 -9.05 3.40 -14.89
CA TRP A 187 -7.96 2.45 -14.74
C TRP A 187 -7.32 2.49 -13.34
N PHE A 188 -7.00 3.69 -12.82
CA PHE A 188 -6.47 3.83 -11.47
C PHE A 188 -7.46 3.37 -10.40
N SER A 189 -8.76 3.64 -10.58
CA SER A 189 -9.82 3.13 -9.69
C SER A 189 -9.81 1.60 -9.61
N ARG A 190 -9.64 0.93 -10.75
CA ARG A 190 -9.59 -0.53 -10.86
C ARG A 190 -8.39 -1.15 -10.13
N ILE A 191 -7.20 -0.57 -10.27
CA ILE A 191 -5.97 -1.14 -9.68
C ILE A 191 -5.68 -0.66 -8.25
N ARG A 192 -6.45 0.32 -7.72
CA ARG A 192 -6.11 1.03 -6.47
C ARG A 192 -5.98 0.10 -5.27
N THR A 193 -6.86 -0.89 -5.13
CA THR A 193 -6.78 -1.89 -4.05
C THR A 193 -5.53 -2.76 -4.17
N GLY A 194 -5.13 -3.09 -5.41
CA GLY A 194 -3.86 -3.76 -5.68
C GLY A 194 -2.65 -2.92 -5.29
N ILE A 195 -2.69 -1.60 -5.53
CA ILE A 195 -1.65 -0.67 -5.07
C ILE A 195 -1.57 -0.66 -3.54
N VAL A 196 -2.70 -0.55 -2.83
CA VAL A 196 -2.72 -0.56 -1.36
C VAL A 196 -2.13 -1.87 -0.82
N LYS A 197 -2.58 -3.02 -1.34
CA LYS A 197 -2.06 -4.32 -0.93
C LYS A 197 -0.56 -4.44 -1.20
N GLY A 198 -0.12 -4.01 -2.38
CA GLY A 198 1.29 -4.06 -2.75
C GLY A 198 2.17 -3.14 -1.89
N ALA A 199 1.68 -1.94 -1.55
CA ALA A 199 2.35 -0.99 -0.67
C ALA A 199 2.55 -1.57 0.74
N LYS A 200 1.54 -2.29 1.27
CA LYS A 200 1.66 -3.04 2.53
C LYS A 200 2.74 -4.13 2.44
N ILE A 201 2.80 -4.90 1.35
CA ILE A 201 3.79 -5.98 1.16
C ILE A 201 5.23 -5.45 1.19
N ILE A 202 5.46 -4.27 0.61
CA ILE A 202 6.79 -3.62 0.57
C ILE A 202 7.10 -2.77 1.80
N GLY A 203 6.15 -2.63 2.74
CA GLY A 203 6.30 -1.82 3.95
C GLY A 203 6.23 -0.30 3.75
N ASP A 204 5.60 0.17 2.67
CA ASP A 204 5.39 1.60 2.43
C ASP A 204 4.00 2.03 2.94
N ASP A 205 3.89 2.18 4.26
CA ASP A 205 2.64 2.51 4.94
C ASP A 205 2.07 3.86 4.51
N ALA A 206 2.93 4.85 4.24
CA ALA A 206 2.48 6.19 3.80
C ALA A 206 1.81 6.14 2.42
N LEU A 207 2.39 5.39 1.49
CA LEU A 207 1.83 5.19 0.16
C LEU A 207 0.53 4.38 0.22
N ALA A 208 0.48 3.34 1.06
CA ALA A 208 -0.73 2.56 1.31
C ALA A 208 -1.87 3.43 1.85
N VAL A 209 -1.62 4.29 2.85
CA VAL A 209 -2.61 5.23 3.40
C VAL A 209 -3.10 6.21 2.34
N MET A 210 -2.19 6.80 1.56
CA MET A 210 -2.56 7.77 0.52
C MET A 210 -3.48 7.14 -0.54
N HIS A 211 -3.11 5.98 -1.09
CA HIS A 211 -3.96 5.30 -2.07
C HIS A 211 -5.22 4.71 -1.43
N GLY A 212 -5.17 4.30 -0.17
CA GLY A 212 -6.32 3.81 0.60
C GLY A 212 -7.36 4.90 0.82
N PHE A 213 -6.97 6.11 1.22
CA PHE A 213 -7.88 7.25 1.31
C PHE A 213 -8.52 7.60 -0.03
N ARG A 214 -7.76 7.57 -1.13
CA ARG A 214 -8.32 7.75 -2.47
C ARG A 214 -9.32 6.64 -2.83
N ALA A 215 -9.04 5.39 -2.45
CA ALA A 215 -9.95 4.26 -2.69
C ALA A 215 -11.25 4.38 -1.90
N LEU A 216 -11.16 4.74 -0.61
CA LEU A 216 -12.32 5.02 0.23
C LEU A 216 -13.17 6.16 -0.35
N ALA A 217 -12.54 7.27 -0.76
CA ALA A 217 -13.24 8.38 -1.39
C ALA A 217 -13.96 7.96 -2.69
N GLN A 218 -13.32 7.12 -3.52
CA GLN A 218 -13.95 6.56 -4.72
C GLN A 218 -15.17 5.67 -4.39
N ARG A 219 -15.07 4.81 -3.37
CA ARG A 219 -16.20 3.96 -2.94
C ARG A 219 -17.38 4.79 -2.43
N VAL A 220 -17.12 5.87 -1.69
CA VAL A 220 -18.15 6.82 -1.24
C VAL A 220 -18.76 7.59 -2.42
N ALA A 221 -17.96 7.99 -3.41
CA ALA A 221 -18.49 8.61 -4.62
C ALA A 221 -19.43 7.66 -5.38
N SER A 222 -19.06 6.38 -5.53
CA SER A 222 -19.92 5.35 -6.15
C SER A 222 -21.22 5.13 -5.37
N LEU A 223 -21.18 5.17 -4.03
CA LEU A 223 -22.35 5.14 -3.16
C LEU A 223 -23.28 6.32 -3.44
N ASN A 224 -22.74 7.54 -3.42
CA ASN A 224 -23.50 8.77 -3.63
C ASN A 224 -24.10 8.88 -5.04
N GLN A 225 -23.44 8.30 -6.04
CA GLN A 225 -23.94 8.24 -7.42
C GLN A 225 -24.95 7.11 -7.65
N GLY A 226 -25.21 6.25 -6.65
CA GLY A 226 -26.13 5.13 -6.76
C GLY A 226 -25.64 4.02 -7.70
N LEU A 227 -24.32 3.91 -7.92
CA LEU A 227 -23.69 2.92 -8.80
C LEU A 227 -23.43 1.57 -8.14
N ILE A 228 -23.94 1.36 -6.92
CA ILE A 228 -23.73 0.12 -6.15
C ILE A 228 -24.72 -0.96 -6.60
N THR A 229 -24.17 -2.09 -7.04
CA THR A 229 -24.96 -3.28 -7.40
C THR A 229 -25.43 -4.07 -6.18
N SER A 230 -24.59 -4.16 -5.14
CA SER A 230 -24.88 -4.88 -3.89
C SER A 230 -24.26 -4.13 -2.71
N GLU A 231 -25.08 -3.81 -1.71
CA GLU A 231 -24.66 -3.13 -0.49
C GLU A 231 -23.64 -3.96 0.30
N ASN A 232 -23.84 -5.27 0.39
CA ASN A 232 -22.94 -6.17 1.12
C ASN A 232 -21.55 -6.22 0.47
N ILE A 233 -21.49 -6.34 -0.86
CA ILE A 233 -20.20 -6.37 -1.59
C ILE A 233 -19.46 -5.03 -1.40
N TRP A 234 -20.20 -3.91 -1.53
CA TRP A 234 -19.62 -2.59 -1.29
C TRP A 234 -19.11 -2.43 0.14
N LEU A 235 -19.87 -2.90 1.14
CA LEU A 235 -19.50 -2.80 2.55
C LEU A 235 -18.28 -3.66 2.88
N THR A 236 -18.21 -4.89 2.36
CA THR A 236 -17.04 -5.76 2.52
C THR A 236 -15.79 -5.14 1.89
N ASP A 237 -15.89 -4.64 0.65
CA ASP A 237 -14.78 -3.95 -0.01
C ASP A 237 -14.35 -2.69 0.77
N PHE A 238 -15.31 -1.90 1.25
CA PHE A 238 -15.06 -0.70 2.02
C PHE A 238 -14.36 -1.02 3.35
N GLN A 239 -14.84 -2.03 4.08
CA GLN A 239 -14.24 -2.47 5.33
C GLN A 239 -12.84 -3.04 5.14
N GLN A 240 -12.59 -3.79 4.06
CA GLN A 240 -11.25 -4.30 3.77
C GLN A 240 -10.24 -3.16 3.57
N ILE A 241 -10.60 -2.16 2.75
CA ILE A 241 -9.75 -0.98 2.54
C ILE A 241 -9.56 -0.21 3.86
N LEU A 242 -10.59 -0.13 4.68
CA LEU A 242 -10.53 0.51 5.99
C LEU A 242 -9.54 -0.19 6.92
N SER A 243 -9.60 -1.52 7.03
CA SER A 243 -8.64 -2.33 7.78
C SER A 243 -7.22 -2.15 7.27
N ASP A 244 -7.02 -2.17 5.95
CA ASP A 244 -5.70 -1.95 5.35
C ASP A 244 -5.11 -0.58 5.71
N VAL A 245 -5.93 0.48 5.68
CA VAL A 245 -5.51 1.83 6.04
C VAL A 245 -5.23 1.95 7.54
N VAL A 246 -6.09 1.39 8.39
CA VAL A 246 -5.94 1.44 9.85
C VAL A 246 -4.67 0.71 10.29
N GLU A 247 -4.38 -0.46 9.70
CA GLU A 247 -3.14 -1.20 9.94
C GLU A 247 -1.89 -0.34 9.66
N CYS A 248 -1.89 0.37 8.53
CA CYS A 248 -0.79 1.27 8.16
C CYS A 248 -0.71 2.48 9.10
N LEU A 249 -1.84 3.06 9.50
CA LEU A 249 -1.88 4.18 10.46
C LEU A 249 -1.38 3.77 11.85
N GLN A 250 -1.59 2.51 12.26
CA GLN A 250 -1.02 1.98 13.50
C GLN A 250 0.52 1.96 13.44
N ARG A 251 1.10 1.48 12.33
CA ARG A 251 2.57 1.49 12.12
C ARG A 251 3.16 2.90 12.04
N LEU A 252 2.37 3.86 11.53
CA LEU A 252 2.73 5.28 11.50
C LEU A 252 2.47 6.02 12.82
N HIS A 253 1.97 5.34 13.86
CA HIS A 253 1.60 5.94 15.15
C HIS A 253 0.60 7.11 15.03
N ALA A 254 -0.33 7.01 14.07
CA ALA A 254 -1.28 8.07 13.74
C ALA A 254 -2.67 7.81 14.37
N GLY A 255 -2.73 7.77 15.71
CA GLY A 255 -3.98 7.50 16.46
C GLY A 255 -5.12 8.48 16.15
N ASP A 256 -4.83 9.78 16.09
CA ASP A 256 -5.82 10.81 15.75
C ASP A 256 -6.47 10.59 14.38
N SER A 257 -5.68 10.13 13.40
CA SER A 257 -6.19 9.81 12.06
C SER A 257 -7.15 8.63 12.09
N ILE A 258 -6.91 7.63 12.94
CA ILE A 258 -7.80 6.47 13.11
C ILE A 258 -9.13 6.92 13.74
N ILE A 259 -9.08 7.81 14.75
CA ILE A 259 -10.29 8.37 15.37
C ILE A 259 -11.09 9.20 14.35
N GLY A 260 -10.42 10.05 13.57
CA GLY A 260 -11.05 10.81 12.49
C GLY A 260 -11.71 9.91 11.45
N LEU A 261 -11.03 8.82 11.08
CA LEU A 261 -11.51 7.84 10.12
C LEU A 261 -12.71 7.04 10.65
N LEU A 262 -12.72 6.69 11.95
CA LEU A 262 -13.87 6.08 12.62
C LEU A 262 -15.10 7.00 12.60
N ALA A 263 -14.92 8.26 12.99
CA ALA A 263 -15.99 9.26 12.99
C ALA A 263 -16.55 9.47 11.57
N TRP A 264 -15.67 9.55 10.57
CA TRP A 264 -16.06 9.66 9.16
C TRP A 264 -16.81 8.43 8.64
N SER A 265 -16.33 7.22 8.94
CA SER A 265 -16.96 5.96 8.51
C SER A 265 -18.37 5.81 9.08
N ARG A 266 -18.55 6.13 10.38
CA ARG A 266 -19.87 6.16 11.00
C ARG A 266 -20.81 7.14 10.29
N ARG A 267 -20.37 8.35 9.94
CA ARG A 267 -21.21 9.33 9.23
C ARG A 267 -21.68 8.85 7.85
N ILE A 268 -20.82 8.14 7.12
CA ILE A 268 -21.17 7.62 5.78
C ILE A 268 -22.21 6.51 5.87
N CYS A 269 -22.06 5.60 6.84
CA CYS A 269 -22.92 4.44 6.95
C CYS A 269 -24.12 4.63 7.90
N SER A 270 -24.18 5.73 8.66
CA SER A 270 -25.32 5.99 9.53
C SER A 270 -26.57 6.36 8.73
N SER A 271 -27.70 5.76 9.12
CA SER A 271 -29.05 6.06 8.61
C SER A 271 -29.61 7.40 9.13
N ASP A 272 -28.84 8.16 9.90
CA ASP A 272 -29.41 9.06 10.89
C ASP A 272 -29.82 10.40 10.28
N LYS A 273 -31.10 10.50 9.91
CA LYS A 273 -31.80 11.70 9.43
C LYS A 273 -31.86 12.86 10.45
N ASN A 274 -31.20 12.75 11.61
CA ASN A 274 -31.42 13.66 12.74
C ASN A 274 -30.16 14.32 13.34
N GLN A 275 -28.98 14.22 12.72
CA GLN A 275 -27.77 14.88 13.24
C GLN A 275 -27.46 16.27 12.63
N GLU A 276 -28.30 16.84 11.78
CA GLU A 276 -28.15 18.24 11.35
C GLU A 276 -28.69 19.27 12.37
N ALA A 277 -29.32 18.83 13.47
CA ALA A 277 -29.94 19.75 14.43
C ALA A 277 -29.06 20.14 15.65
N SER A 278 -27.85 19.61 15.80
CA SER A 278 -27.07 19.79 17.05
C SER A 278 -25.66 20.34 16.90
N LEU A 279 -25.24 20.73 15.68
CA LEU A 279 -23.93 21.38 15.44
C LEU A 279 -24.07 22.75 14.76
N SER A 280 -25.24 23.39 14.92
CA SER A 280 -25.40 24.83 14.61
C SER A 280 -25.18 25.67 15.86
N ASP A 281 -23.96 25.65 16.39
CA ASP A 281 -23.41 26.82 17.04
C ASP A 281 -21.89 26.64 17.19
N HIS A 282 -21.17 27.58 16.60
CA HIS A 282 -19.71 27.77 16.67
C HIS A 282 -18.83 27.04 15.65
N THR A 283 -18.83 27.53 14.41
CA THR A 283 -17.58 27.92 13.71
C THR A 283 -17.86 29.03 12.69
N ASN A 284 -17.71 30.28 13.13
CA ASN A 284 -17.35 31.36 12.21
C ASN A 284 -15.84 31.28 11.96
N ASP A 285 -15.46 31.69 10.75
CA ASP A 285 -14.10 31.82 10.20
C ASP A 285 -13.39 30.54 9.75
N PHE A 286 -13.59 30.20 8.47
CA PHE A 286 -12.49 30.15 7.49
C PHE A 286 -13.07 30.32 6.08
N THR A 287 -13.00 31.55 5.55
CA THR A 287 -13.31 31.87 4.15
C THR A 287 -12.05 31.87 3.29
N ALA A 288 -12.02 31.02 2.27
CA ALA A 288 -11.36 31.23 0.97
C ALA A 288 -12.03 30.24 -0.01
N GLY A 289 -13.00 30.68 -0.84
CA GLY A 289 -12.80 31.03 -2.26
C GLY A 289 -12.45 29.77 -3.08
N GLU A 290 -13.28 29.20 -3.95
CA GLU A 290 -14.26 29.76 -4.89
C GLU A 290 -15.35 28.72 -5.25
N ASN A 291 -16.58 29.21 -5.43
CA ASN A 291 -17.69 28.72 -6.28
C ASN A 291 -18.01 27.21 -6.34
N ILE A 292 -18.94 26.78 -5.48
CA ILE A 292 -19.88 25.70 -5.81
C ILE A 292 -21.30 26.24 -5.61
N GLU A 293 -22.00 26.47 -6.72
CA GLU A 293 -23.45 26.70 -6.71
C GLU A 293 -24.17 25.47 -6.13
N PRO A 294 -25.21 25.62 -5.31
CA PRO A 294 -25.96 24.48 -4.79
C PRO A 294 -26.88 23.97 -5.90
N VAL A 295 -26.44 22.97 -6.65
CA VAL A 295 -27.37 22.16 -7.43
C VAL A 295 -28.16 21.33 -6.44
N ASN A 296 -29.40 21.75 -6.20
CA ASN A 296 -30.43 20.98 -5.53
C ASN A 296 -30.65 19.65 -6.27
N SER A 297 -29.90 18.61 -5.91
CA SER A 297 -30.25 17.22 -6.21
C SER A 297 -30.66 16.53 -4.92
N THR A 298 -31.93 16.67 -4.57
CA THR A 298 -32.64 15.73 -3.69
C THR A 298 -32.57 14.33 -4.31
N GLN A 299 -31.57 13.55 -3.93
CA GLN A 299 -31.55 12.10 -4.13
C GLN A 299 -31.44 11.39 -2.78
N LYS A 300 -32.42 10.52 -2.54
CA LYS A 300 -32.67 9.81 -1.29
C LYS A 300 -31.52 8.83 -1.00
N HIS A 301 -30.83 9.02 0.11
CA HIS A 301 -29.89 8.03 0.64
C HIS A 301 -30.63 6.72 0.95
N LYS A 302 -30.14 5.59 0.39
CA LYS A 302 -30.46 4.26 0.92
C LYS A 302 -29.65 4.09 2.21
N SER A 303 -30.36 3.82 3.29
CA SER A 303 -29.79 3.52 4.61
C SER A 303 -28.85 2.32 4.51
N ILE A 304 -27.57 2.49 4.86
CA ILE A 304 -26.68 1.36 5.09
C ILE A 304 -26.98 0.79 6.49
N SER A 305 -27.12 -0.54 6.56
CA SER A 305 -27.55 -1.33 7.73
C SER A 305 -26.65 -1.17 8.99
N ASN A 306 -27.17 -1.63 10.14
CA ASN A 306 -26.43 -1.93 11.40
C ASN A 306 -25.19 -2.84 11.22
N GLN A 307 -24.99 -3.40 10.02
CA GLN A 307 -23.86 -4.24 9.63
C GLN A 307 -22.53 -3.47 9.53
N ALA A 308 -22.57 -2.13 9.51
CA ALA A 308 -21.41 -1.26 9.51
C ALA A 308 -20.84 -1.04 10.93
N ASN A 309 -20.61 -2.12 11.70
CA ASN A 309 -19.96 -2.01 13.01
C ASN A 309 -18.46 -1.67 12.81
N PHE A 310 -18.09 -0.47 13.24
CA PHE A 310 -16.75 0.11 13.12
C PHE A 310 -16.00 0.20 14.46
N ASP A 311 -16.57 -0.31 15.54
CA ASP A 311 -16.09 -0.07 16.91
C ASP A 311 -14.70 -0.69 17.17
N TRP A 312 -14.32 -1.70 16.39
CA TRP A 312 -12.97 -2.30 16.39
C TRP A 312 -11.84 -1.28 16.19
N MET A 313 -12.09 -0.15 15.50
CA MET A 313 -11.09 0.92 15.36
C MET A 313 -10.77 1.62 16.68
N ASN A 314 -11.60 1.46 17.72
CA ASN A 314 -11.28 1.91 19.07
C ASN A 314 -10.04 1.17 19.61
N GLY A 315 -9.98 -0.16 19.48
CA GLY A 315 -8.75 -0.90 19.83
C GLY A 315 -7.56 -0.42 18.99
N SER A 316 -7.77 -0.12 17.70
CA SER A 316 -6.69 0.28 16.79
C SER A 316 -6.08 1.64 17.09
N HIS A 317 -6.85 2.65 17.51
CA HIS A 317 -6.25 3.93 17.93
C HIS A 317 -5.43 3.77 19.22
N LEU A 318 -5.92 2.99 20.19
CA LEU A 318 -5.19 2.71 21.43
C LEU A 318 -3.86 2.02 21.15
N PHE A 319 -3.85 1.08 20.19
CA PHE A 319 -2.62 0.45 19.74
C PHE A 319 -1.63 1.45 19.15
N ALA A 320 -2.09 2.37 18.30
CA ALA A 320 -1.25 3.40 17.69
C ALA A 320 -0.64 4.35 18.72
N GLU A 321 -1.35 4.60 19.83
CA GLU A 321 -0.89 5.38 21.00
C GLU A 321 -0.02 4.58 21.97
N SER A 322 0.38 3.34 21.63
CA SER A 322 1.15 2.44 22.50
C SER A 322 0.44 2.03 23.80
N ARG A 323 -0.89 2.08 23.84
CA ARG A 323 -1.72 1.62 24.96
C ARG A 323 -2.13 0.16 24.75
N TYR A 324 -1.14 -0.72 24.65
CA TYR A 324 -1.29 -2.10 24.17
C TYR A 324 -2.23 -2.97 25.03
N GLU A 325 -2.27 -2.79 26.35
CA GLU A 325 -3.16 -3.56 27.24
C GLU A 325 -4.64 -3.27 26.95
N LEU A 326 -4.98 -1.99 26.81
CA LEU A 326 -6.35 -1.57 26.48
C LEU A 326 -6.69 -1.91 25.03
N ALA A 327 -5.73 -1.80 24.12
CA ALA A 327 -5.90 -2.20 22.73
C ALA A 327 -6.21 -3.70 22.61
N ALA A 328 -5.51 -4.56 23.36
CA ALA A 328 -5.77 -5.98 23.41
C ALA A 328 -7.17 -6.29 23.94
N SER A 329 -7.56 -5.67 25.06
CA SER A 329 -8.90 -5.84 25.65
C SER A 329 -10.01 -5.47 24.65
N GLU A 330 -9.94 -4.28 24.06
CA GLU A 330 -10.94 -3.81 23.09
C GLU A 330 -10.98 -4.66 21.82
N ALA A 331 -9.83 -5.18 21.38
CA ALA A 331 -9.74 -6.06 20.23
C ALA A 331 -10.35 -7.45 20.53
N ILE A 332 -10.15 -8.00 21.73
CA ILE A 332 -10.77 -9.25 22.19
C ILE A 332 -12.29 -9.07 22.28
N ASP A 333 -12.77 -8.00 22.94
CA ASP A 333 -14.20 -7.72 23.06
C ASP A 333 -14.87 -7.57 21.69
N SER A 334 -14.19 -6.88 20.77
CA SER A 334 -14.64 -6.74 19.38
C SER A 334 -14.65 -8.08 18.65
N PHE A 335 -13.66 -8.94 18.88
CA PHE A 335 -13.53 -10.25 18.25
C PHE A 335 -14.61 -11.21 18.74
N ASP A 336 -14.84 -11.29 20.06
CA ASP A 336 -15.88 -12.11 20.66
C ASP A 336 -17.27 -11.69 20.16
N CYS A 337 -17.53 -10.38 20.07
CA CYS A 337 -18.77 -9.86 19.48
C CYS A 337 -18.97 -10.30 18.02
N LEU A 338 -17.89 -10.42 17.24
CA LEU A 338 -17.98 -10.93 15.86
C LEU A 338 -18.28 -12.43 15.82
N LEU A 339 -17.70 -13.23 16.70
CA LEU A 339 -17.99 -14.67 16.83
C LEU A 339 -19.46 -14.91 17.18
N GLU A 340 -20.07 -14.05 18.01
CA GLU A 340 -21.49 -14.15 18.36
C GLU A 340 -22.43 -13.87 17.17
N VAL A 341 -22.02 -12.99 16.25
CA VAL A 341 -22.87 -12.53 15.14
C VAL A 341 -22.83 -13.48 13.92
N ASP A 342 -21.68 -14.06 13.61
CA ASP A 342 -21.50 -15.00 12.47
C ASP A 342 -20.65 -16.20 12.91
N PRO A 343 -21.23 -17.20 13.60
CA PRO A 343 -20.47 -18.34 14.09
C PRO A 343 -19.88 -19.22 12.97
N GLU A 344 -20.43 -19.15 11.75
CA GLU A 344 -19.92 -19.85 10.56
C GLU A 344 -18.84 -19.05 9.81
N MET A 345 -18.60 -17.79 10.22
CA MET A 345 -17.50 -16.92 9.78
C MET A 345 -17.43 -16.63 8.28
N GLU A 346 -18.49 -16.89 7.52
CA GLU A 346 -18.47 -16.75 6.06
C GLU A 346 -18.33 -15.28 5.59
N THR A 347 -18.85 -14.33 6.38
CA THR A 347 -18.88 -12.91 5.99
C THR A 347 -17.91 -12.02 6.76
N ILE A 348 -17.44 -12.47 7.93
CA ILE A 348 -16.67 -11.65 8.88
C ILE A 348 -15.15 -11.98 8.84
N LEU A 349 -14.75 -13.00 8.09
CA LEU A 349 -13.39 -13.55 8.11
C LEU A 349 -12.25 -12.52 7.98
N PRO A 350 -12.28 -11.53 7.07
CA PRO A 350 -11.19 -10.56 6.97
C PRO A 350 -11.03 -9.69 8.22
N LYS A 351 -12.17 -9.30 8.82
CA LYS A 351 -12.20 -8.51 10.06
C LYS A 351 -11.74 -9.34 11.26
N ALA A 352 -12.13 -10.62 11.33
CA ALA A 352 -11.65 -11.55 12.34
C ALA A 352 -10.13 -11.76 12.26
N ARG A 353 -9.58 -11.90 11.05
CA ARG A 353 -8.12 -11.99 10.82
C ARG A 353 -7.38 -10.73 11.25
N PHE A 354 -7.92 -9.55 10.92
CA PHE A 354 -7.34 -8.28 11.35
C PHE A 354 -7.28 -8.18 12.89
N LEU A 355 -8.40 -8.45 13.57
CA LEU A 355 -8.46 -8.41 15.03
C LEU A 355 -7.54 -9.44 15.68
N SER A 356 -7.51 -10.66 15.15
CA SER A 356 -6.57 -11.70 15.58
C SER A 356 -5.11 -11.24 15.50
N SER A 357 -4.69 -10.66 14.36
CA SER A 357 -3.36 -10.06 14.21
C SER A 357 -3.12 -8.97 15.25
N GLN A 358 -4.10 -8.08 15.45
CA GLN A 358 -3.99 -6.99 16.41
C GLN A 358 -3.84 -7.48 17.86
N ILE A 359 -4.56 -8.53 18.25
CA ILE A 359 -4.46 -9.15 19.58
C ILE A 359 -3.04 -9.73 19.77
N ILE A 360 -2.58 -10.49 18.77
CA ILE A 360 -1.23 -11.10 18.77
C ILE A 360 -0.16 -10.02 18.89
N ASP A 361 -0.23 -8.99 18.04
CA ASP A 361 0.72 -7.88 18.03
C ASP A 361 0.72 -7.13 19.37
N SER A 362 -0.45 -6.94 19.98
CA SER A 362 -0.57 -6.26 21.29
C SER A 362 0.14 -7.03 22.39
N TYR A 363 -0.08 -8.35 22.48
CA TYR A 363 0.63 -9.18 23.45
C TYR A 363 2.14 -9.25 23.19
N CYS A 364 2.55 -9.29 21.92
CA CYS A 364 3.96 -9.24 21.55
C CYS A 364 4.62 -7.93 22.00
N MET A 365 3.96 -6.78 21.81
CA MET A 365 4.46 -5.47 22.25
C MET A 365 4.55 -5.36 23.78
N MET A 366 3.65 -6.04 24.52
CA MET A 366 3.68 -6.11 25.98
C MET A 366 4.67 -7.13 26.53
N GLN A 367 5.21 -8.02 25.68
CA GLN A 367 5.99 -9.20 26.07
C GLN A 367 5.23 -10.17 26.98
N ASP A 368 3.90 -10.16 26.94
CA ASP A 368 3.06 -11.11 27.68
C ASP A 368 2.78 -12.35 26.82
N LEU A 369 3.82 -13.18 26.69
CA LEU A 369 3.79 -14.39 25.88
C LEU A 369 2.92 -15.49 26.50
N SER A 370 2.70 -15.45 27.82
CA SER A 370 1.87 -16.42 28.54
C SER A 370 0.39 -16.23 28.21
N SER A 371 -0.10 -14.99 28.25
CA SER A 371 -1.48 -14.67 27.83
C SER A 371 -1.68 -14.92 26.33
N LEU A 372 -0.67 -14.60 25.51
CA LEU A 372 -0.70 -14.91 24.07
C LEU A 372 -0.87 -16.40 23.81
N ALA A 373 -0.05 -17.24 24.45
CA ALA A 373 -0.10 -18.68 24.26
C ALA A 373 -1.46 -19.26 24.70
N GLN A 374 -2.03 -18.75 25.80
CA GLN A 374 -3.37 -19.13 26.25
C GLN A 374 -4.45 -18.74 25.23
N TRP A 375 -4.40 -17.50 24.72
CA TRP A 375 -5.38 -17.02 23.74
C TRP A 375 -5.31 -17.80 22.43
N VAL A 376 -4.10 -18.07 21.91
CA VAL A 376 -3.88 -18.89 20.71
C VAL A 376 -4.42 -20.30 20.91
N HIS A 377 -4.12 -20.94 22.04
CA HIS A 377 -4.58 -22.30 22.33
C HIS A 377 -6.12 -22.38 22.45
N ALA A 378 -6.78 -21.31 22.92
CA ALA A 378 -8.24 -21.25 22.98
C ALA A 378 -8.89 -21.19 21.58
N HIS A 379 -8.16 -20.75 20.56
CA HIS A 379 -8.65 -20.54 19.20
C HIS A 379 -7.97 -21.43 18.14
N ASP A 380 -7.22 -22.45 18.56
CA ASP A 380 -6.38 -23.31 17.71
C ASP A 380 -7.16 -24.12 16.66
N GLU A 381 -8.42 -24.48 16.95
CA GLU A 381 -9.31 -25.20 16.03
C GLU A 381 -9.71 -24.35 14.81
N SER A 382 -9.50 -23.02 14.86
CA SER A 382 -9.88 -22.08 13.81
C SER A 382 -8.69 -21.68 12.93
N GLU A 383 -8.17 -22.62 12.13
CA GLU A 383 -6.96 -22.45 11.28
C GLU A 383 -6.99 -21.21 10.36
N ILE A 384 -8.18 -20.69 10.09
CA ILE A 384 -8.42 -19.61 9.15
C ILE A 384 -8.22 -18.23 9.81
N ILE A 385 -8.25 -18.16 11.15
CA ILE A 385 -8.34 -16.92 11.94
C ILE A 385 -7.00 -16.51 12.54
N VAL A 386 -6.24 -17.47 13.07
CA VAL A 386 -4.91 -17.23 13.66
C VAL A 386 -3.86 -17.25 12.55
N ASP A 387 -2.87 -16.36 12.61
CA ASP A 387 -1.75 -16.38 11.68
C ASP A 387 -1.13 -17.79 11.67
N HIS A 388 -1.05 -18.40 10.50
CA HIS A 388 -0.52 -19.73 10.29
C HIS A 388 0.90 -19.89 10.85
N LEU A 389 1.71 -18.84 10.85
CA LEU A 389 3.05 -18.84 11.43
C LEU A 389 3.02 -18.82 12.95
N VAL A 390 2.06 -18.14 13.56
CA VAL A 390 1.85 -18.17 15.02
C VAL A 390 1.41 -19.57 15.44
N LYS A 391 0.56 -20.21 14.64
CA LYS A 391 0.14 -21.60 14.85
C LYS A 391 1.31 -22.59 14.71
N ILE A 392 2.07 -22.51 13.62
CA ILE A 392 3.25 -23.37 13.41
C ILE A 392 4.30 -23.18 14.52
N ASN A 393 4.44 -21.96 15.05
CA ASN A 393 5.41 -21.64 16.10
C ASN A 393 4.81 -21.64 17.50
N GLN A 394 3.65 -22.28 17.73
CA GLN A 394 3.01 -22.29 19.03
C GLN A 394 3.89 -22.93 20.12
N ASP A 395 4.61 -24.00 19.79
CA ASP A 395 5.57 -24.63 20.70
C ASP A 395 6.75 -23.70 21.03
N TYR A 396 7.18 -22.90 20.06
CA TYR A 396 8.22 -21.88 20.26
C TYR A 396 7.74 -20.72 21.13
N LEU A 397 6.52 -20.22 20.92
CA LEU A 397 5.91 -19.19 21.78
C LEU A 397 5.76 -19.71 23.22
N THR A 398 5.33 -20.97 23.37
CA THR A 398 5.22 -21.63 24.67
C THR A 398 6.59 -21.81 25.32
N ALA A 399 7.62 -22.14 24.54
CA ALA A 399 8.99 -22.22 25.03
C ALA A 399 9.52 -20.87 25.51
N LEU A 400 9.25 -19.78 24.76
CA LEU A 400 9.62 -18.43 25.17
C LEU A 400 8.90 -18.02 26.46
N ALA A 401 7.60 -18.29 26.59
CA ALA A 401 6.86 -18.03 27.82
C ALA A 401 7.49 -18.76 29.03
N LYS A 402 7.78 -20.06 28.89
CA LYS A 402 8.48 -20.84 29.93
C LYS A 402 9.87 -20.31 30.25
N TYR A 403 10.60 -19.84 29.25
CA TYR A 403 11.91 -19.22 29.43
C TYR A 403 11.81 -17.94 30.28
N HIS A 404 10.81 -17.09 30.00
CA HIS A 404 10.53 -15.89 30.79
C HIS A 404 10.12 -16.22 32.23
N ASP A 405 9.40 -17.33 32.44
CA ASP A 405 9.04 -17.86 33.77
C ASP A 405 10.20 -18.59 34.48
N SER A 406 11.42 -18.52 33.94
CA SER A 406 12.63 -19.19 34.46
C SER A 406 12.60 -20.72 34.47
N ASP A 407 11.68 -21.34 33.72
CA ASP A 407 11.64 -22.78 33.47
C ASP A 407 12.47 -23.15 32.23
N TYR A 408 13.78 -22.99 32.37
CA TYR A 408 14.72 -23.14 31.25
C TYR A 408 14.77 -24.56 30.69
N LEU A 409 14.57 -25.57 31.54
CA LEU A 409 14.69 -26.97 31.12
C LEU A 409 13.55 -27.38 30.20
N ASP A 410 12.32 -27.00 30.54
CA ASP A 410 11.17 -27.32 29.71
C ASP A 410 11.07 -26.40 28.48
N ALA A 411 11.51 -25.14 28.59
CA ALA A 411 11.69 -24.28 27.42
C ALA A 411 12.67 -24.89 26.41
N TRP A 412 13.82 -25.40 26.88
CA TRP A 412 14.83 -26.00 26.01
C TRP A 412 14.31 -27.28 25.33
N LYS A 413 13.59 -28.15 26.04
CA LYS A 413 12.97 -29.34 25.46
C LYS A 413 12.00 -29.01 24.33
N LEU A 414 11.23 -27.94 24.45
CA LEU A 414 10.28 -27.53 23.40
C LEU A 414 11.00 -27.07 22.13
N ILE A 415 12.09 -26.28 22.27
CA ILE A 415 12.89 -25.78 21.14
C ILE A 415 13.67 -26.91 20.45
N ASP A 416 14.23 -27.85 21.22
CA ASP A 416 15.03 -28.97 20.66
C ASP A 416 14.16 -29.92 19.80
N ASN A 417 12.87 -30.02 20.12
CA ASN A 417 11.93 -30.85 19.38
C ASN A 417 11.37 -30.18 18.11
N VAL A 418 11.20 -28.85 18.12
CA VAL A 418 10.65 -28.07 16.99
C VAL A 418 11.42 -26.76 16.85
N PRO A 419 12.39 -26.66 15.92
CA PRO A 419 13.04 -25.39 15.64
C PRO A 419 12.04 -24.37 15.09
N PRO A 420 12.14 -23.08 15.46
CA PRO A 420 11.20 -22.07 15.01
C PRO A 420 11.21 -21.96 13.48
N GLN A 421 10.03 -22.02 12.88
CA GLN A 421 9.81 -21.77 11.47
C GLN A 421 9.66 -20.26 11.28
N ILE A 422 10.70 -19.61 10.79
CA ILE A 422 10.74 -18.15 10.72
C ILE A 422 9.86 -17.65 9.57
N SER A 423 8.88 -16.79 9.89
CA SER A 423 8.23 -15.93 8.91
C SER A 423 9.22 -14.87 8.45
N GLN A 424 9.63 -14.91 7.19
CA GLN A 424 10.49 -13.87 6.64
C GLN A 424 9.75 -12.56 6.33
N LYS A 425 8.43 -12.46 6.62
CA LYS A 425 7.69 -11.18 6.43
C LYS A 425 8.29 -10.02 7.24
N TYR A 426 9.09 -10.30 8.28
CA TYR A 426 9.80 -9.31 9.09
C TYR A 426 11.32 -9.54 9.17
N LEU A 427 11.94 -10.21 8.19
CA LEU A 427 13.39 -10.07 8.02
C LEU A 427 13.66 -8.69 7.39
N ASN A 428 13.68 -7.67 8.25
CA ASN A 428 14.15 -6.33 7.94
C ASN A 428 15.56 -6.40 7.34
N TYR A 429 15.65 -6.08 6.04
CA TYR A 429 16.78 -5.38 5.41
C TYR A 429 16.28 -4.47 4.30
#